data_AF-A0A949E600-F1
#
_entry.id   AF-A0A949E600-F1
#
_cell.length_a   1.000
_cell.length_b   1.000
_cell.length_c   1.000
_cell.angle_alpha   90.00
_cell.angle_beta   90.00
_cell.angle_gamma   90.00
#
_symmetry.space_group_name_H-M   'P 1'
#
loop_
_entity.id
_entity.type
_entity.pdbx_description
1 polymer ?
#
loop_
_entity_poly.entity_id
_entity_poly.type
_entity_poly.pdbx_seq_one_letter_code
_entity_poly.pdbx_strand_id
1 'polypeptide(L)'
;MKKISIKRAKKIGLFLAVFILEVVILSAVSITGVKAAFYEKINYQGKLTNSSGVAVADGTYCMKFRIMDALTVGNELWSETWTAADAKVSITSGLFSVLLGSHTAFTDIFNSVSLYLEVQLDVACDAVYEEVFAPRKQLGAVPAAFEAKKLAGFTWEAPGTIGSGTPNTGAFSTLSASGAITGASLDAGSGTITTTGAISAGNAEIFGNLTTTGTGTFKQLSTTGSITAAAGVATANT
;
A
#
# COMPACT_ATOMS: atom_id res chain seq x y z
N MET A 1 64.27 -3.51 9.85
CA MET A 1 63.16 -4.40 9.39
C MET A 1 62.66 -5.23 10.57
N LYS A 2 61.48 -4.92 11.11
CA LYS A 2 60.93 -5.54 12.34
C LYS A 2 60.25 -6.87 11.98
N LYS A 3 60.95 -8.01 12.15
CA LYS A 3 60.41 -9.35 11.84
C LYS A 3 59.19 -9.63 12.74
N ILE A 4 58.01 -9.67 12.13
CA ILE A 4 56.78 -10.08 12.82
C ILE A 4 56.93 -11.57 13.15
N SER A 5 56.91 -11.91 14.44
CA SER A 5 56.93 -13.29 14.93
C SER A 5 55.76 -14.07 14.31
N ILE A 6 56.02 -15.28 13.82
CA ILE A 6 55.02 -16.20 13.22
C ILE A 6 53.77 -16.37 14.12
N LYS A 7 53.96 -16.29 15.46
CA LYS A 7 52.86 -16.35 16.44
C LYS A 7 51.92 -15.13 16.36
N ARG A 8 52.43 -13.94 16.01
CA ARG A 8 51.64 -12.71 15.83
C ARG A 8 50.88 -12.72 14.50
N ALA A 9 51.49 -13.25 13.44
CA ALA A 9 50.84 -13.41 12.13
C ALA A 9 49.64 -14.38 12.19
N LYS A 10 49.76 -15.51 12.89
CA LYS A 10 48.63 -16.45 13.11
C LYS A 10 47.47 -15.82 13.89
N LYS A 11 47.75 -15.00 14.91
CA LYS A 11 46.71 -14.30 15.69
C LYS A 11 45.96 -13.26 14.86
N ILE A 12 46.67 -12.50 14.02
CA ILE A 12 46.06 -11.51 13.12
C ILE A 12 45.19 -12.21 12.06
N GLY A 13 45.67 -13.32 11.48
CA GLY A 13 44.88 -14.10 10.52
C GLY A 13 43.60 -14.69 11.13
N LEU A 14 43.66 -15.16 12.38
CA LEU A 14 42.48 -15.65 13.10
C LEU A 14 41.47 -14.53 13.38
N PHE A 15 41.94 -13.35 13.80
CA PHE A 15 41.07 -12.19 14.01
C PHE A 15 40.39 -11.72 12.71
N LEU A 16 41.12 -11.68 11.59
CA LEU A 16 40.55 -11.33 10.29
C LEU A 16 39.52 -12.35 9.81
N ALA A 17 39.77 -13.65 10.04
CA ALA A 17 38.81 -14.70 9.69
C ALA A 17 37.50 -14.60 10.50
N VAL A 18 37.59 -14.30 11.81
CA VAL A 18 36.42 -14.08 12.67
C VAL A 18 35.65 -12.84 12.24
N PHE A 19 36.36 -11.74 11.93
CA PHE A 19 35.74 -10.51 11.47
C PHE A 19 35.00 -10.68 10.13
N ILE A 20 35.61 -11.39 9.18
CA ILE A 20 34.96 -11.70 7.89
C ILE A 20 33.73 -12.59 8.10
N LEU A 21 33.81 -13.57 9.01
CA LEU A 21 32.68 -14.43 9.34
C LEU A 21 31.51 -13.63 9.96
N GLU A 22 31.80 -12.68 10.86
CA GLU A 22 30.76 -11.79 11.42
C GLU A 22 30.10 -10.93 10.34
N VAL A 23 30.87 -10.34 9.42
CA VAL A 23 30.31 -9.51 8.31
C VAL A 23 29.45 -10.35 7.36
N VAL A 24 29.83 -11.60 7.10
CA VAL A 24 29.02 -12.53 6.28
C VAL A 24 27.73 -12.93 7.00
N ILE A 25 27.77 -13.17 8.31
CA ILE A 25 26.57 -13.47 9.10
C ILE A 25 25.63 -12.26 9.15
N LEU A 26 26.17 -11.05 9.29
CA LEU A 26 25.38 -9.82 9.37
C LEU A 26 24.73 -9.44 8.04
N SER A 27 25.38 -9.75 6.91
CA SER A 27 24.83 -9.52 5.56
C SER A 27 23.80 -10.57 5.12
N ALA A 28 23.75 -11.73 5.79
CA ALA A 28 22.72 -12.75 5.58
C ALA A 28 21.40 -12.43 6.29
N VAL A 29 21.36 -11.41 7.16
CA VAL A 29 20.12 -10.94 7.78
C VAL A 29 19.32 -10.18 6.72
N SER A 30 18.49 -10.91 5.99
CA SER A 30 17.49 -10.32 5.11
C SER A 30 16.51 -9.51 5.96
N ILE A 31 16.46 -8.20 5.76
CA ILE A 31 15.39 -7.36 6.30
C ILE A 31 14.13 -7.75 5.52
N THR A 32 13.39 -8.72 6.04
CA THR A 32 12.05 -8.99 5.53
C THR A 32 11.22 -7.74 5.80
N GLY A 33 10.71 -7.11 4.73
CA GLY A 33 9.82 -5.97 4.86
C GLY A 33 8.67 -6.35 5.79
N VAL A 34 8.51 -5.61 6.88
CA VAL A 34 7.37 -5.77 7.78
C VAL A 34 6.13 -5.44 6.96
N LYS A 35 5.38 -6.47 6.57
CA LYS A 35 4.01 -6.29 6.09
C LYS A 35 3.17 -6.02 7.32
N ALA A 36 2.50 -4.87 7.36
CA ALA A 36 1.45 -4.63 8.33
C ALA A 36 0.29 -5.59 8.01
N ALA A 37 0.35 -6.80 8.56
CA ALA A 37 -0.75 -7.75 8.48
C ALA A 37 -1.84 -7.25 9.42
N PHE A 38 -2.93 -6.73 8.85
CA PHE A 38 -4.14 -6.45 9.61
C PHE A 38 -5.04 -7.67 9.60
N TYR A 39 -5.97 -7.74 10.55
CA TYR A 39 -6.85 -8.88 10.67
C TYR A 39 -7.98 -8.77 9.65
N GLU A 40 -7.84 -9.46 8.51
CA GLU A 40 -8.77 -9.45 7.36
C GLU A 40 -10.07 -10.22 7.65
N LYS A 41 -10.76 -9.84 8.73
CA LYS A 41 -12.03 -10.44 9.14
C LYS A 41 -13.05 -9.38 9.48
N ILE A 42 -14.32 -9.69 9.23
CA ILE A 42 -15.43 -8.76 9.47
C ILE A 42 -16.25 -9.29 10.64
N ASN A 43 -16.42 -8.47 11.68
CA ASN A 43 -17.35 -8.77 12.76
C ASN A 43 -18.79 -8.62 12.24
N TYR A 44 -19.60 -9.65 12.43
CA TYR A 44 -21.02 -9.63 12.11
C TYR A 44 -21.83 -10.14 13.29
N GLN A 45 -22.86 -9.38 13.65
CA GLN A 45 -23.76 -9.69 14.77
C GLN A 45 -25.19 -9.66 14.28
N GLY A 46 -26.00 -10.56 14.82
CA GLY A 46 -27.41 -10.65 14.49
C GLY A 46 -28.23 -11.18 15.65
N LYS A 47 -29.55 -10.97 15.54
CA LYS A 47 -30.54 -11.59 16.41
C LYS A 47 -31.42 -12.49 15.57
N LEU A 48 -31.48 -13.78 15.92
CA LEU A 48 -32.35 -14.76 15.31
C LEU A 48 -33.62 -14.91 16.16
N THR A 49 -34.76 -14.73 15.52
CA THR A 49 -36.09 -14.90 16.13
C THR A 49 -36.91 -15.87 15.29
N ASN A 50 -37.84 -16.57 15.93
CA ASN A 50 -38.86 -17.32 15.22
C ASN A 50 -39.91 -16.38 14.60
N SER A 51 -40.89 -16.96 13.90
CA SER A 51 -42.00 -16.23 13.26
C SER A 51 -42.89 -15.44 14.22
N SER A 52 -42.86 -15.78 15.51
CA SER A 52 -43.58 -15.05 16.57
C SER A 52 -42.76 -13.90 17.18
N GLY A 53 -41.56 -13.63 16.65
CA GLY A 53 -40.64 -12.60 17.16
C GLY A 53 -39.91 -12.98 18.46
N VAL A 54 -40.07 -14.22 18.93
CA VAL A 54 -39.38 -14.74 20.11
C VAL A 54 -37.98 -15.17 19.73
N ALA A 55 -36.99 -14.85 20.56
CA ALA A 55 -35.62 -15.32 20.37
C ALA A 55 -35.57 -16.85 20.26
N VAL A 56 -34.77 -17.37 19.32
CA VAL A 56 -34.54 -18.81 19.24
C VAL A 56 -33.83 -19.32 20.51
N ALA A 57 -33.97 -20.61 20.77
CA ALA A 57 -33.33 -21.25 21.92
C ALA A 57 -31.80 -21.19 21.83
N ASP A 58 -31.16 -21.12 22.99
CA ASP A 58 -29.71 -21.15 23.10
C ASP A 58 -29.16 -22.46 22.54
N GLY A 59 -28.07 -22.39 21.77
CA GLY A 59 -27.50 -23.56 21.12
C GLY A 59 -26.53 -23.22 20.01
N THR A 60 -26.19 -24.23 19.20
CA THR A 60 -25.37 -24.06 18.00
C THR A 60 -26.20 -24.33 16.76
N TYR A 61 -26.03 -23.51 15.74
CA TYR A 61 -26.84 -23.54 14.52
C TYR A 61 -25.94 -23.60 13.29
N CYS A 62 -26.39 -24.33 12.26
CA CYS A 62 -25.71 -24.37 10.96
C CYS A 62 -26.16 -23.19 10.12
N MET A 63 -25.20 -22.38 9.68
CA MET A 63 -25.48 -21.16 8.93
C MET A 63 -24.54 -21.01 7.75
N LYS A 64 -24.99 -20.29 6.72
CA LYS A 64 -24.14 -19.85 5.60
C LYS A 64 -24.27 -18.35 5.44
N PHE A 65 -23.13 -17.70 5.26
CA PHE A 65 -23.02 -16.28 4.97
C PHE A 65 -22.55 -16.12 3.54
N ARG A 66 -23.15 -15.20 2.80
CA ARG A 66 -22.81 -14.94 1.40
C ARG A 66 -22.70 -13.45 1.17
N ILE A 67 -21.71 -13.05 0.39
CA ILE A 67 -21.61 -11.70 -0.15
C ILE A 67 -22.03 -11.75 -1.61
N MET A 68 -23.00 -10.90 -1.96
CA MET A 68 -23.62 -10.80 -3.27
C MET A 68 -23.40 -9.39 -3.83
N ASP A 69 -23.37 -9.26 -5.16
CA ASP A 69 -23.21 -7.98 -5.86
C ASP A 69 -24.52 -7.16 -6.00
N ALA A 70 -25.67 -7.75 -5.65
CA ALA A 70 -26.99 -7.12 -5.75
C ALA A 70 -27.93 -7.49 -4.60
N LEU A 71 -28.98 -6.69 -4.42
CA LEU A 71 -29.94 -6.85 -3.31
C LEU A 71 -30.82 -8.11 -3.42
N THR A 72 -31.20 -8.51 -4.65
CA THR A 72 -32.21 -9.55 -4.87
C THR A 72 -31.76 -10.59 -5.89
N VAL A 73 -31.33 -10.15 -7.08
CA VAL A 73 -30.80 -11.02 -8.15
C VAL A 73 -29.38 -10.57 -8.43
N GLY A 74 -28.41 -11.42 -8.09
CA GLY A 74 -26.99 -11.08 -8.19
C GLY A 74 -26.11 -12.32 -8.15
N ASN A 75 -24.83 -12.13 -8.44
CA ASN A 75 -23.82 -13.18 -8.37
C ASN A 75 -23.28 -13.32 -6.95
N GLU A 76 -22.96 -14.55 -6.56
CA GLU A 76 -22.21 -14.83 -5.33
C GLU A 76 -20.74 -14.46 -5.58
N LEU A 77 -20.23 -13.53 -4.78
CA LEU A 77 -18.83 -13.12 -4.81
C LEU A 77 -17.99 -13.90 -3.80
N TRP A 78 -18.61 -14.26 -2.67
CA TRP A 78 -17.98 -15.00 -1.59
C TRP A 78 -19.01 -15.71 -0.75
N SER A 79 -18.63 -16.84 -0.16
CA SER A 79 -19.44 -17.51 0.86
C SER A 79 -18.60 -18.20 1.92
N GLU A 80 -19.21 -18.37 3.08
CA GLU A 80 -18.63 -19.08 4.21
C GLU A 80 -19.71 -19.87 4.94
N THR A 81 -19.41 -21.15 5.19
CA THR A 81 -20.34 -22.10 5.80
C THR A 81 -19.87 -22.50 7.20
N TRP A 82 -20.77 -22.41 8.17
CA TRP A 82 -20.57 -22.69 9.60
C TRP A 82 -21.32 -23.97 9.99
N THR A 83 -20.85 -25.13 9.51
CA THR A 83 -21.54 -26.43 9.70
C THR A 83 -20.71 -27.47 10.44
N ALA A 84 -19.38 -27.34 10.51
CA ALA A 84 -18.52 -28.30 11.21
C ALA A 84 -18.75 -28.24 12.73
N ALA A 85 -18.57 -29.36 13.43
CA ALA A 85 -19.03 -29.55 14.82
C ALA A 85 -18.51 -28.49 15.81
N ASP A 86 -17.28 -28.02 15.62
CA ASP A 86 -16.59 -26.98 16.41
C ASP A 86 -16.62 -25.58 15.75
N ALA A 87 -17.32 -25.45 14.62
CA ALA A 87 -17.40 -24.26 13.79
C ALA A 87 -18.85 -23.85 13.48
N LYS A 88 -19.82 -24.31 14.27
CA LYS A 88 -21.21 -23.85 14.19
C LYS A 88 -21.36 -22.48 14.86
N VAL A 89 -22.39 -21.74 14.46
CA VAL A 89 -22.67 -20.44 15.08
C VAL A 89 -23.32 -20.67 16.45
N SER A 90 -22.67 -20.22 17.51
CA SER A 90 -23.25 -20.21 18.86
C SER A 90 -24.23 -19.06 19.02
N ILE A 91 -25.43 -19.36 19.53
CA ILE A 91 -26.50 -18.40 19.78
C ILE A 91 -26.88 -18.43 21.26
N THR A 92 -27.00 -17.24 21.87
CA THR A 92 -27.44 -17.07 23.27
C THR A 92 -28.45 -15.93 23.34
N SER A 93 -29.63 -16.19 23.90
CA SER A 93 -30.79 -15.28 23.90
C SER A 93 -31.16 -14.78 22.50
N GLY A 94 -31.01 -15.66 21.50
CA GLY A 94 -31.18 -15.33 20.09
C GLY A 94 -30.08 -14.47 19.48
N LEU A 95 -29.06 -14.04 20.22
CA LEU A 95 -27.95 -13.23 19.70
C LEU A 95 -26.78 -14.11 19.27
N PHE A 96 -26.12 -13.72 18.18
CA PHE A 96 -24.87 -14.31 17.74
C PHE A 96 -23.86 -13.24 17.31
N SER A 97 -22.58 -13.59 17.39
CA SER A 97 -21.46 -12.79 16.91
C SER A 97 -20.47 -13.71 16.22
N VAL A 98 -20.15 -13.44 14.96
CA VAL A 98 -19.20 -14.21 14.15
C VAL A 98 -18.14 -13.28 13.56
N LEU A 99 -16.97 -13.85 13.27
CA LEU A 99 -15.95 -13.22 12.46
C LEU A 99 -15.94 -13.86 11.08
N LEU A 100 -16.56 -13.20 10.12
CA LEU A 100 -16.56 -13.60 8.71
C LEU A 100 -15.13 -13.56 8.17
N GLY A 101 -14.74 -14.57 7.39
CA GLY A 101 -13.36 -14.76 6.94
C GLY A 101 -12.56 -15.74 7.81
N SER A 102 -13.20 -16.38 8.79
CA SER A 102 -12.54 -17.34 9.68
C SER A 102 -12.44 -18.74 9.10
N HIS A 103 -13.41 -19.14 8.26
CA HIS A 103 -13.42 -20.44 7.60
C HIS A 103 -13.16 -20.34 6.10
N THR A 104 -13.46 -19.20 5.49
CA THR A 104 -13.17 -18.93 4.08
C THR A 104 -12.62 -17.53 3.94
N ALA A 105 -11.31 -17.39 3.70
CA ALA A 105 -10.66 -16.10 3.55
C ALA A 105 -11.32 -15.26 2.44
N PHE A 106 -11.38 -13.94 2.63
CA PHE A 106 -11.85 -13.05 1.58
C PHE A 106 -10.86 -13.02 0.42
N THR A 107 -11.38 -12.98 -0.80
CA THR A 107 -10.61 -12.61 -1.99
C THR A 107 -10.80 -11.12 -2.27
N ASP A 108 -10.33 -10.62 -3.42
CA ASP A 108 -10.47 -9.20 -3.80
C ASP A 108 -11.91 -8.83 -4.24
N ILE A 109 -12.89 -9.09 -3.37
CA ILE A 109 -14.32 -8.83 -3.60
C ILE A 109 -14.73 -7.40 -3.22
N PHE A 110 -13.91 -6.70 -2.44
CA PHE A 110 -14.23 -5.39 -1.88
C PHE A 110 -13.99 -4.22 -2.85
N ASN A 111 -13.65 -4.52 -4.10
CA ASN A 111 -13.51 -3.56 -5.20
C ASN A 111 -14.87 -3.23 -5.89
N SER A 112 -15.96 -3.91 -5.53
CA SER A 112 -17.28 -3.74 -6.13
C SER A 112 -18.05 -2.53 -5.59
N VAL A 113 -18.89 -1.92 -6.43
CA VAL A 113 -19.63 -0.67 -6.11
C VAL A 113 -20.74 -0.88 -5.07
N SER A 114 -21.26 -2.11 -4.94
CA SER A 114 -22.27 -2.46 -3.94
C SER A 114 -22.12 -3.91 -3.53
N LEU A 115 -22.14 -4.16 -2.23
CA LEU A 115 -22.02 -5.48 -1.62
C LEU A 115 -23.19 -5.70 -0.66
N TYR A 116 -23.74 -6.91 -0.68
CA TYR A 116 -24.89 -7.29 0.13
C TYR A 116 -24.62 -8.61 0.84
N LEU A 117 -24.79 -8.63 2.16
CA LEU A 117 -24.70 -9.83 2.97
C LEU A 117 -26.05 -10.55 2.99
N GLU A 118 -26.06 -11.79 2.52
CA GLU A 118 -27.15 -12.75 2.69
C GLU A 118 -26.79 -13.74 3.80
N VAL A 119 -27.77 -14.06 4.63
CA VAL A 119 -27.65 -15.06 5.70
C VAL A 119 -28.63 -16.18 5.40
N GLN A 120 -28.19 -17.41 5.56
CA GLN A 120 -29.00 -18.61 5.38
C GLN A 120 -28.87 -19.48 6.62
N LEU A 121 -29.99 -20.07 7.05
CA LEU A 121 -30.04 -21.01 8.16
C LEU A 121 -30.35 -22.40 7.61
N ASP A 122 -29.60 -23.37 8.08
CA ASP A 122 -29.79 -24.79 7.87
C ASP A 122 -30.17 -25.39 9.23
N VAL A 123 -31.45 -25.73 9.39
CA VAL A 123 -31.99 -26.19 10.68
C VAL A 123 -31.60 -27.65 10.93
N ALA A 124 -31.55 -28.46 9.87
CA ALA A 124 -31.22 -29.88 9.95
C ALA A 124 -29.70 -30.16 10.00
N CYS A 125 -28.86 -29.15 9.69
CA CYS A 125 -27.44 -29.29 9.46
C CYS A 125 -27.09 -30.32 8.37
N ASP A 126 -27.91 -30.41 7.31
CA ASP A 126 -27.77 -31.40 6.24
C ASP A 126 -27.32 -30.80 4.90
N ALA A 127 -26.88 -29.53 4.92
CA ALA A 127 -26.50 -28.71 3.78
C ALA A 127 -27.67 -28.31 2.85
N VAL A 128 -28.90 -28.47 3.31
CA VAL A 128 -30.09 -27.87 2.71
C VAL A 128 -30.49 -26.65 3.55
N TYR A 129 -30.39 -25.46 2.98
CA TYR A 129 -30.73 -24.22 3.67
C TYR A 129 -32.20 -23.90 3.51
N GLU A 130 -33.02 -24.19 4.52
CA GLU A 130 -34.46 -24.02 4.45
C GLU A 130 -34.91 -22.57 4.59
N GLU A 131 -34.11 -21.74 5.25
CA GLU A 131 -34.43 -20.33 5.49
C GLU A 131 -33.35 -19.41 4.90
N VAL A 132 -33.81 -18.44 4.12
CA VAL A 132 -32.96 -17.41 3.49
C VAL A 132 -33.48 -16.05 3.93
N PHE A 133 -32.70 -15.35 4.75
CA PHE A 133 -33.12 -14.07 5.32
C PHE A 133 -33.03 -12.96 4.25
N ALA A 134 -34.21 -12.46 3.84
CA ALA A 134 -34.37 -11.36 2.90
C ALA A 134 -35.10 -10.16 3.55
N PRO A 135 -34.85 -8.91 3.12
CA PRO A 135 -33.85 -8.51 2.11
C PRO A 135 -32.41 -8.60 2.64
N ARG A 136 -31.45 -8.78 1.72
CA ARG A 136 -30.02 -8.81 2.06
C ARG A 136 -29.58 -7.51 2.72
N LYS A 137 -28.59 -7.58 3.61
CA LYS A 137 -28.05 -6.39 4.28
C LYS A 137 -26.96 -5.74 3.42
N GLN A 138 -27.19 -4.53 2.93
CA GLN A 138 -26.16 -3.77 2.24
C GLN A 138 -24.98 -3.47 3.19
N LEU A 139 -23.76 -3.72 2.71
CA LEU A 139 -22.52 -3.42 3.40
C LEU A 139 -22.06 -2.00 3.03
N GLY A 140 -21.78 -1.19 4.04
CA GLY A 140 -21.28 0.16 3.90
C GLY A 140 -19.82 0.29 4.35
N ALA A 141 -19.16 1.34 3.89
CA ALA A 141 -17.82 1.68 4.35
C ALA A 141 -17.82 2.13 5.82
N VAL A 142 -16.77 1.77 6.56
CA VAL A 142 -16.50 2.32 7.89
C VAL A 142 -15.88 3.72 7.78
N PRO A 143 -16.02 4.61 8.80
CA PRO A 143 -15.49 5.98 8.74
C PRO A 143 -14.02 6.07 8.32
N ALA A 144 -13.15 5.20 8.86
CA ALA A 144 -11.74 5.16 8.51
C ALA A 144 -11.47 4.83 7.03
N ALA A 145 -12.36 4.09 6.36
CA ALA A 145 -12.20 3.72 4.95
C ALA A 145 -12.44 4.92 4.00
N PHE A 146 -13.15 5.97 4.43
CA PHE A 146 -13.29 7.19 3.63
C PHE A 146 -11.96 7.94 3.47
N GLU A 147 -11.07 7.84 4.45
CA GLU A 147 -9.71 8.38 4.33
C GLU A 147 -8.86 7.53 3.37
N ALA A 148 -8.97 6.20 3.44
CA ALA A 148 -8.31 5.30 2.49
C ALA A 148 -8.78 5.50 1.05
N LYS A 149 -10.05 5.86 0.82
CA LYS A 149 -10.61 6.18 -0.50
C LYS A 149 -9.82 7.30 -1.22
N LYS A 150 -9.16 8.21 -0.49
CA LYS A 150 -8.36 9.30 -1.08
C LYS A 150 -7.17 8.79 -1.90
N LEU A 151 -6.73 7.56 -1.66
CA LEU A 151 -5.67 6.93 -2.45
C LEU A 151 -6.17 6.47 -3.84
N ALA A 152 -7.48 6.44 -4.09
CA ALA A 152 -8.10 6.16 -5.39
C ALA A 152 -7.61 4.88 -6.10
N GLY A 153 -7.23 3.86 -5.32
CA GLY A 153 -6.74 2.58 -5.85
C GLY A 153 -5.27 2.58 -6.29
N PHE A 154 -4.55 3.69 -6.14
CA PHE A 154 -3.11 3.72 -6.35
C PHE A 154 -2.38 2.99 -5.21
N THR A 155 -1.16 2.54 -5.48
CA THR A 155 -0.30 1.95 -4.45
C THR A 155 0.93 2.83 -4.27
N TRP A 156 1.73 2.52 -3.25
CA TRP A 156 3.03 3.16 -3.11
C TRP A 156 4.00 2.80 -4.25
N GLU A 157 3.85 1.61 -4.82
CA GLU A 157 4.67 1.13 -5.95
C GLU A 157 4.25 1.76 -7.28
N ALA A 158 2.96 2.06 -7.43
CA ALA A 158 2.39 2.74 -8.59
C ALA A 158 1.53 3.93 -8.13
N PRO A 159 2.15 5.02 -7.64
CA PRO A 159 1.41 6.21 -7.27
C PRO A 159 0.84 6.88 -8.52
N GLY A 160 -0.38 7.40 -8.43
CA GLY A 160 -0.96 8.24 -9.48
C GLY A 160 -0.21 9.56 -9.62
N THR A 161 -0.53 10.33 -10.67
CA THR A 161 0.05 11.67 -10.84
C THR A 161 -0.43 12.59 -9.72
N ILE A 162 0.52 13.28 -9.09
CA ILE A 162 0.24 14.27 -8.05
C ILE A 162 -0.65 15.36 -8.64
N GLY A 163 -1.77 15.66 -7.97
CA GLY A 163 -2.71 16.69 -8.40
C GLY A 163 -3.66 16.30 -9.54
N SER A 164 -3.74 15.02 -9.94
CA SER A 164 -4.65 14.56 -11.01
C SER A 164 -6.14 14.79 -10.75
N GLY A 165 -6.59 14.73 -9.50
CA GLY A 165 -8.00 14.98 -9.13
C GLY A 165 -8.31 16.48 -9.03
N THR A 166 -7.54 17.18 -8.21
CA THR A 166 -7.59 18.64 -8.03
C THR A 166 -6.16 19.15 -8.04
N PRO A 167 -5.70 19.81 -9.12
CA PRO A 167 -4.35 20.35 -9.19
C PRO A 167 -4.12 21.33 -8.05
N ASN A 168 -3.22 20.97 -7.15
CA ASN A 168 -2.67 21.88 -6.15
C ASN A 168 -1.17 21.97 -6.39
N THR A 169 -0.60 23.14 -6.15
CA THR A 169 0.85 23.32 -6.11
C THR A 169 1.41 22.46 -4.98
N GLY A 170 2.17 21.42 -5.33
CA GLY A 170 2.94 20.64 -4.36
C GLY A 170 4.28 21.33 -4.08
N ALA A 171 4.65 21.45 -2.81
CA ALA A 171 5.98 21.90 -2.41
C ALA A 171 6.81 20.68 -1.99
N PHE A 172 8.00 20.51 -2.59
CA PHE A 172 8.97 19.50 -2.20
C PHE A 172 10.14 20.18 -1.48
N SER A 173 10.52 19.69 -0.30
CA SER A 173 11.72 20.16 0.40
C SER A 173 13.00 19.63 -0.23
N THR A 174 12.94 18.43 -0.80
CA THR A 174 14.00 17.81 -1.59
C THR A 174 13.39 17.08 -2.79
N LEU A 175 14.03 17.19 -3.95
CA LEU A 175 13.72 16.41 -5.14
C LEU A 175 15.01 15.71 -5.59
N SER A 176 15.01 14.38 -5.58
CA SER A 176 16.09 13.56 -6.13
C SER A 176 15.51 12.68 -7.23
N ALA A 177 15.97 12.89 -8.46
CA ALA A 177 15.57 12.12 -9.63
C ALA A 177 16.80 11.44 -10.22
N SER A 178 16.71 10.13 -10.51
CA SER A 178 17.75 9.37 -11.21
C SER A 178 17.67 9.53 -12.74
N GLY A 179 16.54 10.03 -13.26
CA GLY A 179 16.28 10.31 -14.66
C GLY A 179 16.08 11.79 -14.94
N ALA A 180 15.69 12.11 -16.18
CA ALA A 180 15.42 13.49 -16.59
C ALA A 180 14.17 14.05 -15.89
N ILE A 181 14.26 15.28 -15.38
CA ILE A 181 13.10 16.07 -14.97
C ILE A 181 12.57 16.75 -16.23
N THR A 182 11.35 16.39 -16.64
CA THR A 182 10.69 17.00 -17.80
C THR A 182 9.51 17.83 -17.33
N GLY A 183 9.39 19.05 -17.87
CA GLY A 183 8.33 19.99 -17.54
C GLY A 183 8.33 21.16 -18.50
N ALA A 184 7.22 21.88 -18.59
CA ALA A 184 7.11 23.08 -19.42
C ALA A 184 7.98 24.24 -18.88
N SER A 185 8.20 24.27 -17.57
CA SER A 185 9.08 25.22 -16.90
C SER A 185 9.65 24.58 -15.62
N LEU A 186 10.89 24.95 -15.29
CA LEU A 186 11.52 24.66 -14.00
C LEU A 186 11.93 26.00 -13.39
N ASP A 187 11.14 26.48 -12.44
CA ASP A 187 11.36 27.76 -11.76
C ASP A 187 11.91 27.50 -10.34
N ALA A 188 13.06 28.10 -10.03
CA ALA A 188 13.66 28.04 -8.71
C ALA A 188 12.98 28.98 -7.70
N GLY A 189 12.11 29.88 -8.15
CA GLY A 189 11.60 31.00 -7.38
C GLY A 189 12.76 31.86 -6.86
N SER A 190 12.82 32.08 -5.54
CA SER A 190 13.96 32.75 -4.89
C SER A 190 15.15 31.81 -4.61
N GLY A 191 15.05 30.54 -4.97
CA GLY A 191 16.08 29.52 -4.75
C GLY A 191 17.17 29.51 -5.83
N THR A 192 17.93 28.42 -5.90
CA THR A 192 18.97 28.22 -6.92
C THR A 192 18.86 26.78 -7.44
N ILE A 193 18.93 26.61 -8.75
CA ILE A 193 19.08 25.29 -9.37
C ILE A 193 20.58 24.98 -9.42
N THR A 194 20.98 23.88 -8.79
CA THR A 194 22.37 23.42 -8.76
C THR A 194 22.48 22.03 -9.37
N THR A 195 23.37 21.85 -10.34
CA THR A 195 23.68 20.54 -10.92
C THR A 195 25.15 20.18 -10.74
N THR A 196 25.46 18.91 -10.51
CA THR A 196 26.85 18.44 -10.42
C THR A 196 27.42 17.95 -11.75
N GLY A 197 26.57 17.81 -12.77
CA GLY A 197 26.93 17.39 -14.12
C GLY A 197 26.75 18.51 -15.16
N ALA A 198 27.04 18.18 -16.42
CA ALA A 198 26.85 19.11 -17.52
C ALA A 198 25.37 19.52 -17.67
N ILE A 199 25.14 20.78 -18.04
CA ILE A 199 23.83 21.30 -18.43
C ILE A 199 23.85 21.41 -19.95
N SER A 200 22.91 20.74 -20.64
CA SER A 200 22.76 20.88 -22.08
C SER A 200 21.32 21.22 -22.42
N ALA A 201 21.09 22.36 -23.06
CA ALA A 201 19.78 22.77 -23.54
C ALA A 201 19.88 23.33 -24.96
N GLY A 202 18.79 23.18 -25.73
CA GLY A 202 18.64 23.88 -27.00
C GLY A 202 18.54 25.39 -26.72
N ASN A 203 17.33 25.87 -26.47
CA ASN A 203 17.12 27.24 -26.02
C ASN A 203 16.93 27.23 -24.50
N ALA A 204 17.57 28.16 -23.80
CA ALA A 204 17.44 28.33 -22.36
C ALA A 204 17.14 29.79 -22.02
N GLU A 205 16.09 29.99 -21.23
CA GLU A 205 15.78 31.24 -20.55
C GLU A 205 15.98 31.01 -19.05
N ILE A 206 16.88 31.78 -18.43
CA ILE A 206 17.19 31.63 -17.00
C ILE A 206 16.81 32.93 -16.29
N PHE A 207 15.83 32.81 -15.41
CA PHE A 207 15.45 33.83 -14.45
C PHE A 207 15.97 33.38 -13.07
N GLY A 208 16.91 34.12 -12.49
CA GLY A 208 17.56 33.76 -11.22
C GLY A 208 18.92 33.06 -11.35
N ASN A 209 19.34 32.33 -10.32
CA ASN A 209 20.69 31.75 -10.23
C ASN A 209 20.72 30.29 -10.70
N LEU A 210 21.66 29.98 -11.59
CA LEU A 210 21.97 28.61 -12.04
C LEU A 210 23.44 28.28 -11.75
N THR A 211 23.69 27.20 -11.02
CA THR A 211 25.06 26.75 -10.72
C THR A 211 25.30 25.34 -11.24
N THR A 212 26.42 25.11 -11.92
CA THR A 212 26.86 23.78 -12.32
C THR A 212 28.33 23.55 -11.97
N THR A 213 28.68 22.34 -11.52
CA THR A 213 30.09 21.94 -11.41
C THR A 213 30.63 21.28 -12.68
N GLY A 214 29.79 21.13 -13.72
CA GLY A 214 30.17 20.64 -15.05
C GLY A 214 30.14 21.73 -16.11
N THR A 215 30.13 21.33 -17.38
CA THR A 215 30.04 22.25 -18.53
C THR A 215 28.59 22.64 -18.84
N GLY A 216 28.33 23.91 -19.16
CA GLY A 216 27.03 24.38 -19.65
C GLY A 216 27.06 24.61 -21.16
N THR A 217 26.29 23.85 -21.93
CA THR A 217 26.15 23.99 -23.39
C THR A 217 24.73 24.43 -23.77
N PHE A 218 24.61 25.58 -24.44
CA PHE A 218 23.33 26.16 -24.84
C PHE A 218 23.38 26.54 -26.33
N LYS A 219 22.33 26.22 -27.12
CA LYS A 219 22.20 26.75 -28.49
C LYS A 219 21.81 28.23 -28.46
N GLN A 220 20.87 28.60 -27.60
CA GLN A 220 20.55 30.00 -27.31
C GLN A 220 20.37 30.17 -25.81
N LEU A 221 20.91 31.26 -25.26
CA LEU A 221 20.88 31.55 -23.84
C LEU A 221 20.44 32.99 -23.61
N SER A 222 19.34 33.17 -22.89
CA SER A 222 18.87 34.46 -22.38
C SER A 222 18.84 34.40 -20.86
N THR A 223 19.49 35.34 -20.18
CA THR A 223 19.59 35.33 -18.72
C THR A 223 19.23 36.66 -18.09
N THR A 224 18.41 36.60 -17.05
CA THR A 224 18.20 37.67 -16.07
C THR A 224 18.56 37.11 -14.70
N GLY A 225 19.87 37.02 -14.42
CA GLY A 225 20.44 36.37 -13.23
C GLY A 225 21.90 35.96 -13.40
N SER A 226 22.44 35.14 -12.48
CA SER A 226 23.84 34.68 -12.53
C SER A 226 23.94 33.21 -12.93
N ILE A 227 24.88 32.90 -13.83
CA ILE A 227 25.30 31.52 -14.11
C ILE A 227 26.71 31.32 -13.60
N THR A 228 26.91 30.30 -12.76
CA THR A 228 28.23 29.90 -12.28
C THR A 228 28.55 28.48 -12.76
N ALA A 229 29.63 28.30 -13.51
CA ALA A 229 30.10 27.00 -13.99
C ALA A 229 31.55 26.74 -13.52
N ALA A 230 31.84 25.53 -13.02
CA ALA A 230 33.20 25.14 -12.65
C ALA A 230 34.00 24.73 -13.91
N ALA A 231 34.81 25.64 -14.43
CA ALA A 231 35.71 25.46 -15.58
C ALA A 231 35.02 25.04 -16.89
N GLY A 232 34.55 26.03 -17.65
CA GLY A 232 33.98 25.84 -18.97
C GLY A 232 32.91 26.89 -19.21
N VAL A 233 33.17 27.78 -20.16
CA VAL A 233 32.32 28.94 -20.51
C VAL A 233 30.87 28.47 -20.71
N ALA A 234 29.92 29.08 -19.99
CA ALA A 234 28.51 29.04 -20.38
C ALA A 234 28.41 29.81 -21.70
N THR A 235 28.59 29.12 -22.82
CA THR A 235 28.68 29.74 -24.15
C THR A 235 27.38 29.47 -24.88
N ALA A 236 26.66 30.52 -25.28
CA ALA A 236 25.65 30.39 -26.32
C ALA A 236 26.37 30.13 -27.64
N ASN A 237 26.10 28.99 -28.29
CA ASN A 237 26.65 28.74 -29.61
C ASN A 237 25.82 29.53 -30.63
N THR A 238 26.31 30.69 -31.06
CA THR A 238 25.66 31.54 -32.08
C THR A 238 25.54 30.81 -33.41
#